data_AF-A0A914KRT1-F1
#
_entry.id   AF-A0A914KRT1-F1
#
_cell.length_a   1.000
_cell.length_b   1.000
_cell.length_c   1.000
_cell.angle_alpha   90.00
_cell.angle_beta   90.00
_cell.angle_gamma   90.00
#
_symmetry.space_group_name_H-M   'P 1'
#
loop_
_entity.id
_entity.type
_entity.pdbx_description
1 polymer ?
#
loop_
_entity_poly.entity_id
_entity_poly.type
_entity_poly.pdbx_seq_one_letter_code
_entity_poly.pdbx_strand_id
1 'polypeptide(L)'
;MVNKRKFTEVQSTFSINERFNSFKKPRTDSFKKSNFIDQFNQFRSTLCSNEDIDINFFKRLYDFFQKNIYNSKFISQIGPLCDIKFVTNLLSCYNCTLNQTDLLIFDILVLLENKLNVNLSLISPLVFGKSSKKYYNDLIVYGNILHKKLTPEQVLEYFDQKVMWDTLTKMTRFHHKKTKRNRRVIKADEKCYDPRFVLRSLLQIVKMDLKFNCRIMISSNALSFCFASTSFYDSTLRSLAYTVLQNFQKRLKQQNEYFRQKLLFGFFIEFFKNSILSVNQKACQFVSQFFARYSKIALTPTNPLYSPLTSFFIQKPFMDLESIPEFSKLFFSSSSENCREERRWMLRLIDDSFLDFNDYQILGKVSPSRRLPTFEREYLKEISIDLIEGNKDFYTPSVILHNHITIGSKIQNWLLIPFNPRYSLS
;
A
#
# COMPACT_ATOMS: atom_id res chain seq x y z
N MET A 1 -33.47 -22.58 40.89
CA MET A 1 -33.12 -23.72 41.77
C MET A 1 -33.21 -25.00 40.94
N VAL A 2 -32.12 -25.44 40.31
CA VAL A 2 -31.15 -26.47 40.79
C VAL A 2 -31.55 -27.91 40.40
N ASN A 3 -30.77 -28.44 39.46
CA ASN A 3 -30.24 -29.81 39.29
C ASN A 3 -31.08 -31.01 38.80
N LYS A 4 -30.58 -31.54 37.67
CA LYS A 4 -30.11 -32.92 37.38
C LYS A 4 -31.11 -34.09 37.51
N ARG A 5 -31.13 -34.94 36.47
CA ARG A 5 -30.70 -36.36 36.54
C ARG A 5 -30.51 -36.98 35.13
N LYS A 6 -29.49 -37.84 35.05
CA LYS A 6 -29.03 -38.65 33.91
C LYS A 6 -29.61 -40.08 33.98
N PHE A 7 -29.31 -40.86 32.93
CA PHE A 7 -29.24 -42.35 32.82
C PHE A 7 -30.59 -43.06 32.60
N THR A 8 -30.77 -44.13 31.80
CA THR A 8 -30.08 -44.83 30.67
C THR A 8 -31.06 -45.91 30.18
N GLU A 9 -30.95 -46.27 28.89
CA GLU A 9 -31.21 -47.56 28.22
C GLU A 9 -32.12 -48.64 28.86
N VAL A 10 -33.10 -49.13 28.08
CA VAL A 10 -33.44 -50.55 27.98
C VAL A 10 -33.76 -50.91 26.52
N GLN A 11 -33.22 -52.04 26.08
CA GLN A 11 -33.18 -52.59 24.73
C GLN A 11 -34.43 -53.42 24.36
N SER A 12 -34.55 -53.63 23.04
CA SER A 12 -34.91 -54.89 22.36
C SER A 12 -36.39 -55.22 22.11
N THR A 13 -36.66 -55.60 20.84
CA THR A 13 -37.72 -56.45 20.25
C THR A 13 -37.87 -56.03 18.78
N PHE A 14 -37.81 -56.80 17.69
CA PHE A 14 -37.64 -58.22 17.38
C PHE A 14 -37.13 -58.30 15.89
N SER A 15 -36.11 -59.11 15.63
CA SER A 15 -36.05 -60.22 14.63
C SER A 15 -37.16 -60.32 13.55
N ILE A 16 -37.02 -60.74 12.29
CA ILE A 16 -36.07 -61.55 11.50
C ILE A 16 -36.65 -61.58 10.06
N ASN A 17 -35.83 -61.51 9.01
CA ASN A 17 -35.86 -62.50 7.91
C ASN A 17 -34.87 -62.16 6.79
N GLU A 18 -33.78 -62.91 6.81
CA GLU A 18 -32.87 -63.18 5.71
C GLU A 18 -33.62 -63.74 4.51
N ARG A 19 -33.17 -63.39 3.30
CA ARG A 19 -33.17 -64.34 2.18
C ARG A 19 -32.21 -63.90 1.07
N PHE A 20 -31.27 -64.81 0.80
CA PHE A 20 -30.44 -64.98 -0.39
C PHE A 20 -29.08 -64.25 -0.47
N ASN A 21 -28.09 -64.92 0.13
CA ASN A 21 -26.72 -65.01 -0.39
C ASN A 21 -26.72 -65.61 -1.80
N SER A 22 -26.15 -64.89 -2.78
CA SER A 22 -25.47 -65.52 -3.92
C SER A 22 -24.56 -64.54 -4.65
N PHE A 23 -23.26 -64.78 -4.47
CA PHE A 23 -22.19 -64.59 -5.46
C PHE A 23 -21.56 -63.20 -5.73
N LYS A 24 -20.21 -63.27 -5.66
CA LYS A 24 -19.16 -62.36 -6.15
C LYS A 24 -18.87 -61.17 -5.23
N LYS A 25 -17.71 -61.24 -4.55
CA LYS A 25 -16.87 -60.07 -4.32
C LYS A 25 -16.53 -59.48 -5.69
N PRO A 26 -16.69 -58.17 -5.90
CA PRO A 26 -15.69 -57.48 -6.70
C PRO A 26 -15.21 -56.22 -6.00
N ARG A 27 -13.88 -56.07 -6.05
CA ARG A 27 -13.17 -54.83 -6.33
C ARG A 27 -13.40 -53.70 -5.34
N THR A 28 -12.43 -53.55 -4.44
CA THR A 28 -11.70 -52.30 -4.24
C THR A 28 -12.18 -51.12 -5.11
N ASP A 29 -13.22 -50.43 -4.65
CA ASP A 29 -13.61 -49.13 -5.20
C ASP A 29 -12.60 -48.09 -4.72
N SER A 30 -11.51 -48.11 -5.46
CA SER A 30 -10.41 -47.18 -5.52
C SER A 30 -10.84 -45.97 -6.34
N PHE A 31 -11.78 -45.17 -5.85
CA PHE A 31 -12.20 -43.91 -6.48
C PHE A 31 -12.69 -42.96 -5.37
N LYS A 32 -12.06 -41.82 -5.02
CA LYS A 32 -11.01 -41.00 -5.62
C LYS A 32 -10.10 -40.51 -4.48
N LYS A 33 -8.84 -40.96 -4.42
CA LYS A 33 -7.78 -40.09 -3.88
C LYS A 33 -7.70 -38.93 -4.86
N SER A 34 -8.30 -37.78 -4.55
CA SER A 34 -7.93 -36.54 -5.22
C SER A 34 -6.45 -36.34 -4.91
N ASN A 35 -5.57 -36.77 -5.82
CA ASN A 35 -4.14 -36.56 -5.65
C ASN A 35 -3.90 -35.05 -5.78
N PHE A 36 -4.04 -34.35 -4.65
CA PHE A 36 -3.73 -32.93 -4.52
C PHE A 36 -2.31 -32.65 -5.04
N ILE A 37 -1.43 -33.63 -4.89
CA ILE A 37 -0.06 -33.67 -5.38
C ILE A 37 -0.02 -33.62 -6.92
N ASP A 38 -0.80 -34.44 -7.63
CA ASP A 38 -0.79 -34.47 -9.09
C ASP A 38 -1.33 -33.17 -9.69
N GLN A 39 -2.41 -32.64 -9.10
CA GLN A 39 -2.97 -31.34 -9.50
C GLN A 39 -1.98 -30.20 -9.24
N PHE A 40 -1.31 -30.21 -8.09
CA PHE A 40 -0.29 -29.20 -7.78
C PHE A 40 0.94 -29.32 -8.69
N ASN A 41 1.36 -30.55 -9.02
CA ASN A 41 2.47 -30.79 -9.93
C ASN A 41 2.17 -30.31 -11.35
N GLN A 42 0.91 -30.38 -11.80
CA GLN A 42 0.47 -29.75 -13.05
C GLN A 42 0.60 -28.22 -12.99
N PHE A 43 0.12 -27.59 -11.91
CA PHE A 43 0.31 -26.14 -11.74
C PHE A 43 1.78 -25.76 -11.70
N ARG A 44 2.60 -26.56 -11.00
CA ARG A 44 4.04 -26.35 -10.88
C ARG A 44 4.76 -26.50 -12.21
N SER A 45 4.43 -27.50 -13.01
CA SER A 45 5.06 -27.69 -14.33
C SER A 45 4.72 -26.53 -15.26
N THR A 46 3.44 -26.14 -15.35
CA THR A 46 3.02 -24.98 -16.15
C THR A 46 3.74 -23.70 -15.74
N LEU A 47 3.88 -23.45 -14.43
CA LEU A 47 4.59 -22.26 -13.93
C LEU A 47 6.11 -22.31 -14.20
N CYS A 48 6.70 -23.49 -14.30
CA CYS A 48 8.11 -23.66 -14.65
C CYS A 48 8.36 -23.59 -16.16
N SER A 49 7.35 -23.77 -17.02
CA SER A 49 7.49 -23.86 -18.48
C SER A 49 7.73 -22.53 -19.21
N ASN A 50 7.90 -21.39 -18.52
CA ASN A 50 8.21 -20.07 -19.11
C ASN A 50 7.20 -19.51 -20.14
N GLU A 51 6.03 -20.12 -20.32
CA GLU A 51 4.96 -19.58 -21.16
C GLU A 51 4.28 -18.37 -20.50
N ASP A 52 3.71 -17.46 -21.29
CA ASP A 52 2.93 -16.34 -20.76
C ASP A 52 1.68 -16.89 -20.04
N ILE A 53 1.66 -16.73 -18.71
CA ILE A 53 0.64 -17.32 -17.84
C ILE A 53 -0.59 -16.41 -17.77
N ASP A 54 -1.74 -16.94 -18.17
CA ASP A 54 -3.01 -16.23 -18.12
C ASP A 54 -3.52 -15.96 -16.70
N ILE A 55 -4.30 -14.88 -16.54
CA ILE A 55 -4.99 -14.51 -15.28
C ILE A 55 -5.84 -15.67 -14.72
N ASN A 56 -6.46 -16.45 -15.61
CA ASN A 56 -7.32 -17.57 -15.24
C ASN A 56 -6.54 -18.70 -14.53
N PHE A 57 -5.25 -18.86 -14.83
CA PHE A 57 -4.39 -19.80 -14.13
C PHE A 57 -4.24 -19.40 -12.66
N PHE A 58 -3.89 -18.13 -12.39
CA PHE A 58 -3.72 -17.63 -11.02
C PHE A 58 -5.03 -17.68 -10.22
N LYS A 59 -6.18 -17.42 -10.87
CA LYS A 59 -7.49 -17.61 -10.24
C LYS A 59 -7.74 -19.06 -9.84
N ARG A 60 -7.52 -20.01 -10.75
CA ARG A 60 -7.68 -21.45 -10.46
C ARG A 60 -6.76 -21.91 -9.34
N LEU A 61 -5.52 -21.42 -9.34
CA LEU A 61 -4.51 -21.75 -8.32
C LEU A 61 -4.89 -21.14 -6.96
N TYR A 62 -5.37 -19.89 -6.93
CA TYR A 62 -5.90 -19.27 -5.71
C TYR A 62 -7.12 -20.03 -5.17
N ASP A 63 -8.10 -20.36 -6.02
CA ASP A 63 -9.29 -21.14 -5.64
C ASP A 63 -8.91 -22.53 -5.13
N PHE A 64 -7.90 -23.17 -5.74
CA PHE A 64 -7.38 -24.46 -5.32
C PHE A 64 -6.78 -24.40 -3.91
N PHE A 65 -6.00 -23.37 -3.61
CA PHE A 65 -5.54 -23.14 -2.24
C PHE A 65 -6.72 -22.84 -1.32
N GLN A 66 -7.57 -21.87 -1.66
CA GLN A 66 -8.64 -21.39 -0.78
C GLN A 66 -9.61 -22.49 -0.35
N LYS A 67 -9.99 -23.40 -1.26
CA LYS A 67 -10.88 -24.53 -0.97
C LYS A 67 -10.25 -25.56 -0.02
N ASN A 68 -8.92 -25.67 -0.01
CA ASN A 68 -8.19 -26.73 0.69
C ASN A 68 -7.42 -26.26 1.94
N ILE A 69 -7.39 -24.96 2.24
CA ILE A 69 -6.66 -24.37 3.40
C ILE A 69 -7.03 -25.04 4.73
N TYR A 70 -8.28 -25.48 4.92
CA TYR A 70 -8.73 -26.07 6.18
C TYR A 70 -8.38 -27.55 6.34
N ASN A 71 -7.83 -28.20 5.31
CA ASN A 71 -7.48 -29.61 5.36
C ASN A 71 -6.05 -29.80 5.84
N SER A 72 -5.87 -30.35 7.05
CA SER A 72 -4.55 -30.61 7.62
C SER A 72 -3.67 -31.52 6.77
N LYS A 73 -4.27 -32.49 6.07
CA LYS A 73 -3.55 -33.40 5.16
C LYS A 73 -2.99 -32.66 3.94
N PHE A 74 -3.70 -31.66 3.45
CA PHE A 74 -3.27 -30.82 2.33
C PHE A 74 -2.05 -29.99 2.72
N ILE A 75 -2.07 -29.36 3.90
CA ILE A 75 -0.95 -28.56 4.41
C ILE A 75 0.32 -29.43 4.54
N SER A 76 0.20 -30.62 5.14
CA SER A 76 1.35 -31.52 5.31
C SER A 76 1.92 -32.05 4.00
N GLN A 77 1.09 -32.19 2.95
CA GLN A 77 1.52 -32.76 1.67
C GLN A 77 2.03 -31.71 0.69
N ILE A 78 1.40 -30.53 0.63
CA ILE A 78 1.74 -29.47 -0.33
C ILE A 78 2.78 -28.50 0.24
N GLY A 79 2.78 -28.25 1.56
CA GLY A 79 3.78 -27.37 2.19
C GLY A 79 5.22 -27.70 1.77
N PRO A 80 5.66 -28.97 1.81
CA PRO A 80 6.98 -29.39 1.34
C PRO A 80 7.18 -29.29 -0.18
N LEU A 81 6.10 -29.36 -0.97
CA LEU A 81 6.17 -29.29 -2.44
C LEU A 81 6.25 -27.85 -2.96
N CYS A 82 5.90 -26.86 -2.13
CA CYS A 82 6.12 -25.44 -2.39
C CYS A 82 7.61 -25.09 -2.27
N ASP A 83 8.41 -25.64 -3.19
CA ASP A 83 9.85 -25.41 -3.24
C ASP A 83 10.19 -23.94 -3.52
N ILE A 84 11.43 -23.57 -3.20
CA ILE A 84 12.03 -22.26 -3.53
C ILE A 84 11.75 -21.91 -4.99
N LYS A 85 11.93 -22.86 -5.92
CA LYS A 85 11.71 -22.68 -7.36
C LYS A 85 10.28 -22.25 -7.72
N PHE A 86 9.28 -22.75 -7.00
CA PHE A 86 7.88 -22.37 -7.23
C PHE A 86 7.63 -20.92 -6.81
N VAL A 87 8.13 -20.53 -5.63
CA VAL A 87 7.98 -19.17 -5.10
C VAL A 87 8.75 -18.15 -5.93
N THR A 88 9.98 -18.47 -6.35
CA THR A 88 10.80 -17.55 -7.16
C THR A 88 10.18 -17.31 -8.54
N ASN A 89 9.60 -18.34 -9.15
CA ASN A 89 8.89 -18.20 -10.42
C ASN A 89 7.61 -17.37 -10.27
N LEU A 90 6.86 -17.49 -9.16
CA LEU A 90 5.73 -16.61 -8.85
C LEU A 90 6.17 -15.15 -8.73
N LEU A 91 7.26 -14.88 -7.99
CA LEU A 91 7.81 -13.54 -7.83
C LEU A 91 8.33 -12.94 -9.15
N SER A 92 8.86 -13.78 -10.03
CA SER A 92 9.29 -13.37 -11.38
C SER A 92 8.14 -12.99 -12.30
N CYS A 93 6.94 -13.51 -12.08
CA CYS A 93 5.72 -13.13 -12.80
C CYS A 93 5.04 -11.88 -12.20
N TYR A 94 5.32 -11.56 -10.94
CA TYR A 94 4.74 -10.44 -10.22
C TYR A 94 5.41 -9.13 -10.60
N ASN A 95 4.66 -8.11 -11.03
CA ASN A 95 5.22 -6.79 -11.38
C ASN A 95 5.02 -5.73 -10.29
N CYS A 96 4.57 -6.13 -9.09
CA CYS A 96 4.28 -5.23 -7.97
C CYS A 96 3.17 -4.20 -8.26
N THR A 97 2.31 -4.42 -9.26
CA THR A 97 1.26 -3.46 -9.63
C THR A 97 -0.10 -3.81 -9.01
N LEU A 98 -1.06 -2.89 -9.16
CA LEU A 98 -2.46 -3.10 -8.76
C LEU A 98 -3.30 -3.81 -9.81
N ASN A 99 -2.67 -4.43 -10.81
CA ASN A 99 -3.34 -5.31 -11.74
C ASN A 99 -3.96 -6.52 -11.01
N GLN A 100 -5.07 -7.05 -11.51
CA GLN A 100 -5.77 -8.19 -10.90
C GLN A 100 -4.88 -9.43 -10.80
N THR A 101 -3.97 -9.64 -11.76
CA THR A 101 -2.99 -10.73 -11.71
C THR A 101 -2.07 -10.59 -10.50
N ASP A 102 -1.51 -9.40 -10.32
CA ASP A 102 -0.53 -9.11 -9.29
C ASP A 102 -1.19 -9.18 -7.90
N LEU A 103 -2.41 -8.67 -7.75
CA LEU A 103 -3.18 -8.81 -6.51
C LEU A 103 -3.43 -10.28 -6.13
N LEU A 104 -3.77 -11.11 -7.11
CA LEU A 104 -3.95 -12.56 -6.87
C LEU A 104 -2.63 -13.23 -6.50
N ILE A 105 -1.53 -12.93 -7.19
CA ILE A 105 -0.20 -13.46 -6.87
C ILE A 105 0.20 -13.06 -5.45
N PHE A 106 -0.03 -11.80 -5.07
CA PHE A 106 0.23 -11.33 -3.73
C PHE A 106 -0.59 -12.10 -2.68
N ASP A 107 -1.89 -12.28 -2.91
CA ASP A 107 -2.76 -13.04 -2.00
C ASP A 107 -2.33 -14.51 -1.90
N ILE A 108 -1.85 -15.12 -3.00
CA ILE A 108 -1.25 -16.46 -3.00
C ILE A 108 0.00 -16.50 -2.13
N LEU A 109 0.93 -15.55 -2.29
CA LEU A 109 2.16 -15.47 -1.48
C LEU A 109 1.84 -15.37 0.03
N VAL A 110 0.84 -14.57 0.39
CA VAL A 110 0.36 -14.44 1.77
C VAL A 110 -0.24 -15.74 2.30
N LEU A 111 -0.94 -16.51 1.46
CA LEU A 111 -1.45 -17.83 1.83
C LEU A 111 -0.32 -18.84 2.02
N LEU A 112 0.70 -18.83 1.15
CA LEU A 112 1.87 -19.69 1.26
C LEU A 112 2.62 -19.44 2.58
N GLU A 113 2.84 -18.17 2.94
CA GLU A 113 3.54 -17.80 4.16
C GLU A 113 2.73 -18.14 5.42
N ASN A 114 1.45 -17.73 5.50
CA ASN A 114 0.67 -17.81 6.74
C ASN A 114 -0.03 -19.16 6.98
N LYS A 115 -0.36 -19.91 5.91
CA LYS A 115 -1.13 -21.16 6.03
C LYS A 115 -0.32 -22.41 5.72
N LEU A 116 0.63 -22.30 4.80
CA LEU A 116 1.49 -23.41 4.40
C LEU A 116 2.88 -23.34 5.06
N ASN A 117 3.13 -22.33 5.90
CA ASN A 117 4.38 -22.12 6.64
C ASN A 117 5.64 -22.15 5.75
N VAL A 118 5.51 -21.69 4.49
CA VAL A 118 6.63 -21.61 3.56
C VAL A 118 7.58 -20.52 4.05
N ASN A 119 8.84 -20.88 4.29
CA ASN A 119 9.81 -19.94 4.85
C ASN A 119 10.38 -19.00 3.77
N LEU A 120 9.76 -17.83 3.62
CA LEU A 120 10.21 -16.77 2.70
C LEU A 120 11.52 -16.10 3.15
N SER A 121 12.00 -16.32 4.37
CA SER A 121 13.27 -15.74 4.82
C SER A 121 14.49 -16.29 4.05
N LEU A 122 14.37 -17.50 3.47
CA LEU A 122 15.44 -18.12 2.68
C LEU A 122 15.72 -17.36 1.38
N ILE A 123 14.70 -16.75 0.80
CA ILE A 123 14.77 -15.99 -0.46
C ILE A 123 14.87 -14.48 -0.24
N SER A 124 15.09 -14.04 1.01
CA SER A 124 15.28 -12.64 1.39
C SER A 124 16.63 -12.10 0.88
N PRO A 125 16.68 -10.94 0.20
CA PRO A 125 15.61 -9.96 -0.03
C PRO A 125 14.60 -10.33 -1.13
N LEU A 126 13.32 -9.99 -0.94
CA LEU A 126 12.26 -10.23 -1.92
C LEU A 126 12.30 -9.19 -3.05
N VAL A 127 12.35 -9.69 -4.28
CA VAL A 127 12.47 -8.90 -5.49
C VAL A 127 11.48 -9.43 -6.51
N PHE A 128 11.03 -8.59 -7.43
CA PHE A 128 9.91 -8.87 -8.32
C PHE A 128 10.25 -8.57 -9.79
N GLY A 129 9.38 -9.04 -10.68
CA GLY A 129 9.44 -8.80 -12.11
C GLY A 129 10.39 -9.75 -12.85
N LYS A 130 10.36 -9.67 -14.18
CA LYS A 130 11.15 -10.56 -15.06
C LYS A 130 12.67 -10.43 -14.83
N SER A 131 13.14 -9.26 -14.40
CA SER A 131 14.55 -9.01 -14.05
C SER A 131 15.03 -9.84 -12.85
N SER A 132 14.13 -10.19 -11.93
CA SER A 132 14.46 -11.01 -10.75
C SER A 132 14.80 -12.47 -11.07
N LYS A 133 14.45 -12.97 -12.27
CA LYS A 133 14.69 -14.37 -12.67
C LYS A 133 16.17 -14.75 -12.58
N LYS A 134 17.08 -13.87 -13.04
CA LYS A 134 18.52 -14.13 -13.00
C LYS A 134 19.01 -14.30 -11.58
N TYR A 135 18.65 -13.35 -10.72
CA TYR A 135 18.98 -13.37 -9.29
C TYR A 135 18.53 -14.67 -8.61
N TYR A 136 17.27 -15.07 -8.86
CA TYR A 136 16.74 -16.28 -8.25
C TYR A 136 17.32 -17.59 -8.81
N ASN A 137 17.64 -17.63 -10.11
CA ASN A 137 18.34 -18.77 -10.69
C ASN A 137 19.72 -18.92 -10.06
N ASP A 138 20.46 -17.82 -9.90
CA ASP A 138 21.76 -17.82 -9.23
C ASP A 138 21.62 -18.28 -7.77
N LEU A 139 20.55 -17.86 -7.06
CA LEU A 139 20.27 -18.32 -5.70
C LEU A 139 20.01 -19.83 -5.64
N ILE A 140 19.29 -20.38 -6.62
CA ILE A 140 19.01 -21.82 -6.70
C ILE A 140 20.29 -22.61 -7.00
N VAL A 141 21.15 -22.10 -7.90
CA VAL A 141 22.40 -22.78 -8.30
C VAL A 141 23.46 -22.74 -7.20
N TYR A 142 23.70 -21.57 -6.60
CA TYR A 142 24.76 -21.39 -5.61
C TYR A 142 24.31 -21.69 -4.18
N GLY A 143 22.99 -21.74 -3.92
CA GLY A 143 22.42 -21.90 -2.60
C GLY A 143 22.66 -20.70 -1.68
N ASN A 144 22.03 -20.71 -0.49
CA ASN A 144 21.99 -19.55 0.41
C ASN A 144 23.35 -19.11 0.98
N ILE A 145 24.35 -19.98 0.97
CA ILE A 145 25.66 -19.74 1.59
C ILE A 145 26.61 -19.02 0.62
N LEU A 146 26.67 -19.49 -0.63
CA LEU A 146 27.60 -18.96 -1.63
C LEU A 146 26.98 -17.81 -2.45
N HIS A 147 25.66 -17.73 -2.49
CA HIS A 147 24.97 -16.71 -3.25
C HIS A 147 25.16 -15.31 -2.64
N LYS A 148 25.58 -14.37 -3.49
CA LYS A 148 25.73 -12.97 -3.11
C LYS A 148 24.34 -12.30 -3.00
N LYS A 149 23.88 -12.07 -1.78
CA LYS A 149 22.64 -11.34 -1.52
C LYS A 149 22.72 -9.91 -2.04
N LEU A 150 21.59 -9.40 -2.55
CA LEU A 150 21.49 -8.03 -3.04
C LEU A 150 21.68 -7.02 -1.91
N THR A 151 22.30 -5.89 -2.23
CA THR A 151 22.37 -4.77 -1.30
C THR A 151 21.04 -3.99 -1.28
N PRO A 152 20.75 -3.25 -0.20
CA PRO A 152 19.60 -2.35 -0.14
C PRO A 152 19.44 -1.44 -1.36
N GLU A 153 20.54 -0.91 -1.91
CA GLU A 153 20.51 -0.05 -3.10
C GLU A 153 20.02 -0.81 -4.34
N GLN A 154 20.54 -2.04 -4.54
CA GLN A 154 20.15 -2.89 -5.66
C GLN A 154 18.69 -3.30 -5.59
N VAL A 155 18.14 -3.52 -4.39
CA VAL A 155 16.70 -3.80 -4.22
C VAL A 155 15.85 -2.58 -4.57
N LEU A 156 16.30 -1.38 -4.19
CA LEU A 156 15.59 -0.13 -4.53
C LEU A 156 15.58 0.16 -6.03
N GLU A 157 16.58 -0.30 -6.78
CA GLU A 157 16.66 -0.15 -8.23
C GLU A 157 15.53 -0.86 -8.99
N TYR A 158 14.91 -1.89 -8.39
CA TYR A 158 13.73 -2.55 -8.98
C TYR A 158 12.47 -1.68 -8.96
N PHE A 159 12.44 -0.62 -8.15
CA PHE A 159 11.32 0.30 -8.09
C PHE A 159 11.58 1.52 -8.97
N ASP A 160 10.65 1.80 -9.89
CA ASP A 160 10.68 3.03 -10.68
C ASP A 160 10.26 4.22 -9.80
N GLN A 161 11.14 5.22 -9.73
CA GLN A 161 10.93 6.47 -9.01
C GLN A 161 9.65 7.21 -9.47
N LYS A 162 9.36 7.20 -10.79
CA LYS A 162 8.20 7.88 -11.36
C LYS A 162 6.91 7.16 -10.95
N VAL A 163 6.87 5.84 -11.15
CA VAL A 163 5.69 5.03 -10.77
C VAL A 163 5.45 5.10 -9.26
N MET A 164 6.50 5.13 -8.43
CA MET A 164 6.36 5.30 -6.98
C MET A 164 5.73 6.65 -6.62
N TRP A 165 6.11 7.72 -7.32
CA TRP A 165 5.52 9.05 -7.13
C TRP A 165 4.07 9.12 -7.61
N ASP A 166 3.78 8.59 -8.80
CA ASP A 166 2.41 8.55 -9.33
C ASP A 166 1.49 7.70 -8.46
N THR A 167 2.04 6.62 -7.90
CA THR A 167 1.34 5.81 -6.90
C THR A 167 1.05 6.69 -5.70
N LEU A 168 2.03 7.39 -5.14
CA LEU A 168 1.85 8.25 -3.98
C LEU A 168 0.75 9.32 -4.14
N THR A 169 0.63 9.96 -5.30
CA THR A 169 -0.41 10.98 -5.55
C THR A 169 -1.80 10.38 -5.70
N LYS A 170 -1.91 9.15 -6.20
CA LYS A 170 -3.19 8.48 -6.49
C LYS A 170 -3.66 7.55 -5.37
N MET A 171 -2.75 7.01 -4.57
CA MET A 171 -2.94 5.77 -3.77
C MET A 171 -3.90 5.87 -2.59
N THR A 172 -4.23 7.08 -2.15
CA THR A 172 -5.15 7.28 -1.03
C THR A 172 -6.62 7.11 -1.42
N ARG A 173 -6.89 6.88 -2.72
CA ARG A 173 -8.18 6.43 -3.29
C ARG A 173 -8.48 4.94 -3.06
N PHE A 174 -7.48 4.13 -2.72
CA PHE A 174 -7.54 2.66 -2.86
C PHE A 174 -8.05 1.92 -1.61
N HIS A 175 -8.28 2.64 -0.51
CA HIS A 175 -8.74 2.04 0.76
C HIS A 175 -10.06 2.60 1.29
N HIS A 176 -10.90 3.13 0.42
CA HIS A 176 -12.32 3.17 0.72
C HIS A 176 -12.78 1.71 0.86
N LYS A 177 -12.98 1.26 2.12
CA LYS A 177 -13.65 0.00 2.44
C LYS A 177 -14.80 -0.17 1.44
N LYS A 178 -15.03 -1.41 0.96
CA LYS A 178 -16.29 -1.84 0.34
C LYS A 178 -17.43 -1.55 1.32
N THR A 179 -17.79 -0.29 1.48
CA THR A 179 -18.99 0.13 2.17
C THR A 179 -20.10 -0.19 1.19
N LYS A 180 -21.09 -0.96 1.63
CA LYS A 180 -22.22 -1.43 0.80
C LYS A 180 -22.95 -0.30 0.04
N ARG A 181 -22.68 0.98 0.38
CA ARG A 181 -23.31 2.19 -0.18
C ARG A 181 -22.51 2.89 -1.29
N ASN A 182 -21.18 2.72 -1.40
CA ASN A 182 -20.38 3.37 -2.44
C ASN A 182 -19.89 2.35 -3.47
N ARG A 183 -20.75 2.04 -4.46
CA ARG A 183 -20.44 1.19 -5.62
C ARG A 183 -19.55 1.86 -6.67
N ARG A 184 -18.98 3.04 -6.40
CA ARG A 184 -17.88 3.56 -7.22
C ARG A 184 -16.62 2.85 -6.78
N VAL A 185 -16.45 1.61 -7.27
CA VAL A 185 -15.13 0.99 -7.33
C VAL A 185 -14.32 1.91 -8.23
N ILE A 186 -13.62 2.87 -7.64
CA ILE A 186 -12.64 3.66 -8.37
C ILE A 186 -11.68 2.61 -8.90
N LYS A 187 -11.70 2.40 -10.24
CA LYS A 187 -10.83 1.43 -10.88
C LYS A 187 -9.42 1.80 -10.45
N ALA A 188 -8.78 0.88 -9.77
CA ALA A 188 -7.38 0.98 -9.43
C ALA A 188 -6.60 1.22 -10.72
N ASP A 189 -5.80 2.28 -10.79
CA ASP A 189 -4.89 2.47 -11.91
C ASP A 189 -3.95 1.26 -11.95
N GLU A 190 -4.09 0.43 -12.98
CA GLU A 190 -3.37 -0.86 -13.10
C GLU A 190 -1.84 -0.69 -13.10
N LYS A 191 -1.35 0.53 -13.35
CA LYS A 191 0.07 0.88 -13.38
C LYS A 191 0.65 1.30 -12.03
N CYS A 192 -0.19 1.56 -11.03
CA CYS A 192 0.28 1.94 -9.69
C CYS A 192 0.85 0.73 -8.94
N TYR A 193 1.84 0.96 -8.09
CA TYR A 193 2.40 -0.10 -7.25
C TYR A 193 1.46 -0.51 -6.11
N ASP A 194 1.51 -1.78 -5.71
CA ASP A 194 0.78 -2.30 -4.57
C ASP A 194 1.46 -1.90 -3.25
N PRO A 195 0.83 -1.03 -2.42
CA PRO A 195 1.41 -0.59 -1.14
C PRO A 195 1.70 -1.74 -0.18
N ARG A 196 0.96 -2.84 -0.28
CA ARG A 196 1.13 -4.03 0.55
C ARG A 196 2.52 -4.62 0.37
N PHE A 197 2.97 -4.74 -0.88
CA PHE A 197 4.27 -5.30 -1.18
C PHE A 197 5.37 -4.26 -0.95
N VAL A 198 5.18 -3.04 -1.48
CA VAL A 198 6.18 -1.95 -1.36
C VAL A 198 6.56 -1.71 0.10
N LEU A 199 5.60 -1.54 1.02
CA LEU A 199 5.91 -1.27 2.43
C LEU A 199 6.65 -2.44 3.11
N ARG A 200 6.34 -3.68 2.74
CA ARG A 200 7.05 -4.86 3.25
C ARG A 200 8.48 -4.93 2.73
N SER A 201 8.69 -4.66 1.44
CA SER A 201 10.03 -4.57 0.85
C SER A 201 10.84 -3.46 1.49
N LEU A 202 10.27 -2.26 1.68
CA LEU A 202 10.95 -1.16 2.35
C LEU A 202 11.30 -1.49 3.81
N LEU A 203 10.42 -2.19 4.52
CA LEU A 203 10.71 -2.66 5.88
C LEU A 203 11.88 -3.65 5.91
N GLN A 204 11.97 -4.55 4.93
CA GLN A 204 13.08 -5.47 4.79
C GLN A 204 14.40 -4.73 4.53
N ILE A 205 14.40 -3.79 3.58
CA ILE A 205 15.56 -2.96 3.22
C ILE A 205 16.13 -2.24 4.44
N VAL A 206 15.27 -1.61 5.25
CA VAL A 206 15.71 -0.86 6.44
C VAL A 206 16.18 -1.78 7.58
N LYS A 207 15.74 -3.04 7.61
CA LYS A 207 16.16 -4.03 8.60
C LYS A 207 17.49 -4.73 8.26
N MET A 208 17.94 -4.73 7.00
CA MET A 208 19.16 -5.44 6.57
C MET A 208 20.43 -4.86 7.22
N ASP A 209 21.27 -5.68 7.86
CA ASP A 209 22.48 -5.25 8.60
C ASP A 209 23.63 -4.69 7.74
N LEU A 210 23.43 -4.58 6.43
CA LEU A 210 24.39 -4.00 5.50
C LEU A 210 24.46 -2.47 5.67
N LYS A 211 25.62 -1.90 5.30
CA LYS A 211 25.76 -0.44 5.15
C LYS A 211 24.70 0.04 4.16
N PHE A 212 23.94 1.06 4.57
CA PHE A 212 22.77 1.53 3.84
C PHE A 212 22.90 3.02 3.58
N ASN A 213 22.94 3.40 2.31
CA ASN A 213 22.93 4.81 1.95
C ASN A 213 21.50 5.39 2.02
N CYS A 214 21.19 6.06 3.14
CA CYS A 214 19.87 6.68 3.35
C CYS A 214 19.48 7.67 2.24
N ARG A 215 20.45 8.31 1.56
CA ARG A 215 20.16 9.25 0.45
C ARG A 215 19.44 8.55 -0.70
N ILE A 216 19.81 7.30 -1.00
CA ILE A 216 19.24 6.55 -2.13
C ILE A 216 17.75 6.26 -1.90
N MET A 217 17.36 5.90 -0.67
CA MET A 217 15.96 5.69 -0.29
C MET A 217 15.12 6.97 -0.38
N ILE A 218 15.74 8.13 -0.13
CA ILE A 218 15.03 9.41 -0.26
C ILE A 218 14.92 9.77 -1.75
N SER A 219 15.99 9.60 -2.54
CA SER A 219 15.97 9.90 -3.97
C SER A 219 15.04 8.98 -4.75
N SER A 220 14.85 7.72 -4.33
CA SER A 220 13.90 6.79 -4.97
C SER A 220 12.44 7.06 -4.62
N ASN A 221 12.13 8.11 -3.86
CA ASN A 221 10.80 8.43 -3.30
C ASN A 221 10.25 7.40 -2.29
N ALA A 222 11.05 6.43 -1.84
CA ALA A 222 10.60 5.43 -0.87
C ALA A 222 10.26 6.03 0.50
N LEU A 223 11.02 7.03 0.94
CA LEU A 223 10.68 7.77 2.16
C LEU A 223 9.35 8.53 2.00
N SER A 224 9.17 9.20 0.85
CA SER A 224 7.92 9.89 0.53
C SER A 224 6.73 8.94 0.56
N PHE A 225 6.88 7.74 -0.01
CA PHE A 225 5.87 6.67 0.01
C PHE A 225 5.47 6.26 1.42
N CYS A 226 6.43 6.16 2.34
CA CYS A 226 6.15 5.85 3.73
C CYS A 226 5.32 6.95 4.41
N PHE A 227 5.64 8.23 4.19
CA PHE A 227 4.84 9.33 4.71
C PHE A 227 3.42 9.34 4.16
N ALA A 228 3.26 9.19 2.84
CA ALA A 228 1.93 9.11 2.25
C ALA A 228 1.10 7.92 2.77
N SER A 229 1.75 6.79 3.06
CA SER A 229 1.06 5.60 3.59
C SER A 229 0.50 5.77 5.01
N THR A 230 0.88 6.84 5.74
CA THR A 230 0.35 7.13 7.09
C THR A 230 -1.10 7.61 7.10
N SER A 231 -1.62 8.07 5.96
CA SER A 231 -3.02 8.46 5.79
C SER A 231 -3.94 7.31 5.35
N PHE A 232 -3.43 6.08 5.22
CA PHE A 232 -4.26 4.95 4.80
C PHE A 232 -5.36 4.59 5.80
N TYR A 233 -6.50 4.11 5.30
CA TYR A 233 -7.56 3.59 6.18
C TYR A 233 -7.21 2.24 6.82
N ASP A 234 -6.34 1.45 6.18
CA ASP A 234 -5.90 0.17 6.72
C ASP A 234 -4.90 0.38 7.85
N SER A 235 -5.29 -0.06 9.06
CA SER A 235 -4.45 -0.05 10.25
C SER A 235 -3.12 -0.76 10.03
N THR A 236 -3.11 -1.89 9.31
CA THR A 236 -1.92 -2.71 9.14
C THR A 236 -0.87 -2.01 8.28
N LEU A 237 -1.28 -1.45 7.15
CA LEU A 237 -0.39 -0.71 6.26
C LEU A 237 0.17 0.56 6.92
N ARG A 238 -0.66 1.28 7.67
CA ARG A 238 -0.17 2.42 8.46
C ARG A 238 0.88 1.99 9.48
N SER A 239 0.63 0.90 10.20
CA SER A 239 1.60 0.40 11.18
C SER A 239 2.92 0.00 10.53
N LEU A 240 2.88 -0.59 9.32
CA LEU A 240 4.08 -0.89 8.53
C LEU A 240 4.82 0.39 8.17
N ALA A 241 4.12 1.41 7.66
CA ALA A 241 4.72 2.69 7.32
C ALA A 241 5.40 3.36 8.53
N TYR A 242 4.72 3.42 9.68
CA TYR A 242 5.31 3.93 10.93
C TYR A 242 6.54 3.13 11.37
N THR A 243 6.49 1.80 11.23
CA THR A 243 7.64 0.93 11.55
C THR A 243 8.83 1.21 10.64
N VAL A 244 8.59 1.42 9.34
CA VAL A 244 9.64 1.79 8.38
C VAL A 244 10.25 3.13 8.76
N LEU A 245 9.43 4.15 9.04
CA LEU A 245 9.91 5.48 9.46
C LEU A 245 10.75 5.41 10.74
N GLN A 246 10.30 4.65 11.75
CA GLN A 246 11.02 4.49 13.00
C GLN A 246 12.38 3.80 12.78
N ASN A 247 12.43 2.72 12.00
CA ASN A 247 13.67 2.02 11.73
C ASN A 247 14.62 2.85 10.84
N PHE A 248 14.07 3.60 9.90
CA PHE A 248 14.84 4.52 9.06
C PHE A 248 15.49 5.61 9.91
N GLN A 249 14.76 6.15 10.90
CA GLN A 249 15.32 7.11 11.86
C GLN A 249 16.48 6.51 12.67
N LYS A 250 16.37 5.26 13.13
CA LYS A 250 17.47 4.56 13.82
C LYS A 250 18.69 4.41 12.92
N ARG A 251 18.48 4.04 11.65
CA ARG A 251 19.54 3.92 10.64
C ARG A 251 20.22 5.25 10.36
N LEU A 252 19.45 6.32 10.21
CA LEU A 252 20.00 7.67 10.07
C LEU A 252 20.94 7.98 11.23
N LYS A 253 20.54 7.72 12.48
CA LYS A 253 21.40 7.97 13.67
C LYS A 253 22.70 7.16 13.63
N GLN A 254 22.63 5.88 13.27
CA GLN A 254 23.77 4.95 13.21
C GLN A 254 24.73 5.20 12.03
N GLN A 255 24.28 5.82 10.95
CA GLN A 255 25.11 6.04 9.76
C GLN A 255 26.16 7.13 10.01
N ASN A 256 27.45 6.80 9.91
CA ASN A 256 28.59 7.72 10.10
C ASN A 256 29.05 8.41 8.81
N GLU A 257 28.47 8.06 7.65
CA GLU A 257 28.85 8.64 6.35
C GLU A 257 28.41 10.10 6.20
N TYR A 258 29.08 10.83 5.29
CA TYR A 258 28.85 12.25 4.94
C TYR A 258 27.48 12.50 4.27
N PHE A 259 26.39 12.22 4.96
CA PHE A 259 25.05 12.68 4.57
C PHE A 259 24.78 14.04 5.21
N ARG A 260 25.06 15.12 4.48
CA ARG A 260 24.97 16.51 4.96
C ARG A 260 23.59 16.86 5.54
N GLN A 261 22.51 16.32 4.96
CA GLN A 261 21.13 16.56 5.38
C GLN A 261 20.63 15.60 6.47
N LYS A 262 21.47 14.70 7.01
CA LYS A 262 21.10 13.70 8.03
C LYS A 262 20.32 14.31 9.19
N LEU A 263 20.80 15.43 9.73
CA LEU A 263 20.20 16.11 10.86
C LEU A 263 18.81 16.65 10.52
N LEU A 264 18.62 17.19 9.31
CA LEU A 264 17.32 17.68 8.84
C LEU A 264 16.31 16.54 8.75
N PHE A 265 16.68 15.42 8.12
CA PHE A 265 15.81 14.24 8.03
C PHE A 265 15.49 13.64 9.40
N GLY A 266 16.49 13.54 10.28
CA GLY A 266 16.27 13.10 11.65
C GLY A 266 15.31 14.02 12.42
N PHE A 267 15.44 15.33 12.24
CA PHE A 267 14.60 16.34 12.89
C PHE A 267 13.15 16.26 12.44
N PHE A 268 12.85 16.27 11.14
CA PHE A 268 11.45 16.29 10.71
C PHE A 268 10.74 14.95 10.92
N ILE A 269 11.46 13.82 10.92
CA ILE A 269 10.88 12.53 11.32
C ILE A 269 10.52 12.56 12.81
N GLU A 270 11.35 13.16 13.67
CA GLU A 270 11.02 13.34 15.09
C GLU A 270 9.86 14.32 15.27
N PHE A 271 9.82 15.42 14.52
CA PHE A 271 8.70 16.36 14.52
C PHE A 271 7.37 15.69 14.13
N PHE A 272 7.38 14.86 13.10
CA PHE A 272 6.21 14.07 12.71
C PHE A 272 5.82 13.08 13.81
N LYS A 273 6.79 12.41 14.43
CA LYS A 273 6.55 11.50 15.55
C LYS A 273 5.95 12.21 16.77
N ASN A 274 6.42 13.41 17.10
CA ASN A 274 5.89 14.24 18.20
C ASN A 274 4.45 14.71 17.95
N SER A 275 4.02 14.72 16.68
CA SER A 275 2.67 15.10 16.28
C SER A 275 1.65 13.94 16.43
N ILE A 276 2.11 12.72 16.72
CA ILE A 276 1.26 11.54 16.89
C ILE A 276 0.80 11.45 18.35
N LEU A 277 -0.51 11.54 18.58
CA LEU A 277 -1.13 11.49 19.90
C LEU A 277 -1.59 10.08 20.29
N SER A 278 -1.91 9.24 19.30
CA SER A 278 -2.40 7.87 19.51
C SER A 278 -1.61 6.83 18.71
N VAL A 279 -1.51 5.62 19.25
CA VAL A 279 -0.81 4.51 18.57
C VAL A 279 -1.47 4.26 17.22
N ASN A 280 -0.66 4.29 16.16
CA ASN A 280 -1.16 4.11 14.80
C ASN A 280 -2.31 5.09 14.51
N GLN A 281 -2.13 6.38 14.82
CA GLN A 281 -3.04 7.46 14.44
C GLN A 281 -3.07 7.64 12.92
N LYS A 282 -4.21 8.05 12.36
CA LYS A 282 -4.31 8.31 10.91
C LYS A 282 -3.96 9.78 10.72
N ALA A 283 -2.90 10.06 9.97
CA ALA A 283 -2.65 11.43 9.53
C ALA A 283 -3.66 11.81 8.45
N CYS A 284 -4.13 13.06 8.44
CA CYS A 284 -4.95 13.53 7.34
C CYS A 284 -4.12 13.57 6.06
N GLN A 285 -4.80 13.51 4.92
CA GLN A 285 -4.14 13.38 3.64
C GLN A 285 -3.20 14.56 3.35
N PHE A 286 -3.64 15.78 3.69
CA PHE A 286 -2.85 17.00 3.51
C PHE A 286 -1.50 16.92 4.24
N VAL A 287 -1.50 16.40 5.47
CA VAL A 287 -0.28 16.26 6.28
C VAL A 287 0.63 15.21 5.68
N SER A 288 0.13 14.01 5.40
CA SER A 288 0.93 12.92 4.82
C SER A 288 1.57 13.32 3.49
N GLN A 289 0.83 14.01 2.62
CA GLN A 289 1.33 14.51 1.34
C GLN A 289 2.31 15.67 1.50
N PHE A 290 2.11 16.54 2.50
CA PHE A 290 3.04 17.63 2.82
C PHE A 290 4.42 17.07 3.16
N PHE A 291 4.49 16.09 4.08
CA PHE A 291 5.76 15.43 4.42
C PHE A 291 6.37 14.66 3.26
N ALA A 292 5.54 13.95 2.48
CA ALA A 292 6.01 13.21 1.32
C ALA A 292 6.64 14.10 0.24
N ARG A 293 6.09 15.30 0.02
CA ARG A 293 6.66 16.28 -0.92
C ARG A 293 7.89 16.96 -0.35
N TYR A 294 7.83 17.34 0.91
CA TYR A 294 8.94 17.98 1.59
C TYR A 294 10.17 17.06 1.64
N SER A 295 10.02 15.74 1.83
CA SER A 295 11.17 14.82 1.83
C SER A 295 11.96 14.83 0.52
N LYS A 296 11.32 15.12 -0.62
CA LYS A 296 12.00 15.31 -1.91
C LYS A 296 12.69 16.68 -1.97
N ILE A 297 12.01 17.74 -1.57
CA ILE A 297 12.55 19.11 -1.55
C ILE A 297 13.74 19.24 -0.57
N ALA A 298 13.71 18.53 0.55
CA ALA A 298 14.76 18.52 1.56
C ALA A 298 16.11 17.99 1.05
N LEU A 299 16.13 17.24 -0.07
CA LEU A 299 17.38 16.87 -0.75
C LEU A 299 17.94 17.98 -1.64
N THR A 300 17.12 18.95 -2.03
CA THR A 300 17.43 19.96 -3.05
C THR A 300 17.33 21.37 -2.43
N PRO A 301 18.36 21.84 -1.72
CA PRO A 301 18.34 23.14 -1.04
C PRO A 301 18.29 24.34 -2.00
N THR A 302 18.55 24.12 -3.31
CA THR A 302 18.42 25.13 -4.36
C THR A 302 16.97 25.42 -4.75
N ASN A 303 16.01 24.60 -4.28
CA ASN A 303 14.60 24.81 -4.58
C ASN A 303 14.08 26.05 -3.81
N PRO A 304 13.36 27.00 -4.46
CA PRO A 304 12.83 28.19 -3.79
C PRO A 304 11.91 27.86 -2.61
N LEU A 305 11.24 26.70 -2.65
CA LEU A 305 10.34 26.23 -1.59
C LEU A 305 11.07 25.65 -0.37
N TYR A 306 12.39 25.39 -0.47
CA TYR A 306 13.14 24.80 0.62
C TYR A 306 13.11 25.68 1.87
N SER A 307 13.39 26.98 1.74
CA SER A 307 13.44 27.90 2.89
C SER A 307 12.06 28.12 3.54
N PRO A 308 10.99 28.47 2.80
CA PRO A 308 9.65 28.62 3.37
C PRO A 308 9.17 27.36 4.10
N LEU A 309 9.36 26.17 3.50
CA LEU A 309 8.93 24.91 4.09
C LEU A 309 9.80 24.47 5.27
N THR A 310 11.11 24.69 5.22
CA THR A 310 12.00 24.38 6.35
C THR A 310 11.68 25.25 7.56
N SER A 311 11.35 26.53 7.34
CA SER A 311 11.00 27.48 8.41
C SER A 311 9.82 27.01 9.26
N PHE A 312 8.85 26.30 8.67
CA PHE A 312 7.71 25.72 9.38
C PHE A 312 8.13 24.79 10.52
N PHE A 313 9.06 23.87 10.22
CA PHE A 313 9.52 22.88 11.19
C PHE A 313 10.33 23.50 12.32
N ILE A 314 10.95 24.65 12.09
CA ILE A 314 11.72 25.38 13.11
C ILE A 314 10.78 26.19 14.01
N GLN A 315 9.67 26.72 13.46
CA GLN A 315 8.75 27.61 14.16
C GLN A 315 7.82 26.88 15.15
N LYS A 316 7.56 25.59 14.94
CA LYS A 316 6.63 24.79 15.75
C LYS A 316 7.33 23.50 16.22
N PRO A 317 7.05 23.01 17.45
CA PRO A 317 7.63 21.76 17.95
C PRO A 317 6.83 20.50 17.53
N PHE A 318 5.55 20.66 17.19
CA PHE A 318 4.65 19.63 16.67
C PHE A 318 3.59 20.29 15.77
N MET A 319 2.76 19.47 15.12
CA MET A 319 1.63 19.95 14.33
C MET A 319 0.38 19.12 14.56
N ASP A 320 -0.78 19.70 14.25
CA ASP A 320 -2.03 18.96 14.24
C ASP A 320 -2.14 18.11 12.96
N LEU A 321 -2.27 16.80 13.15
CA LEU A 321 -2.42 15.81 12.06
C LEU A 321 -3.78 15.90 11.34
N GLU A 322 -4.73 16.69 11.86
CA GLU A 322 -6.05 16.94 11.24
C GLU A 322 -6.16 18.33 10.59
N SER A 323 -5.04 19.02 10.40
CA SER A 323 -4.99 20.38 9.83
C SER A 323 -4.27 20.43 8.48
N ILE A 324 -4.45 21.52 7.72
CA ILE A 324 -3.66 21.77 6.49
C ILE A 324 -2.39 22.54 6.87
N PRO A 325 -1.19 21.98 6.66
CA PRO A 325 0.04 22.62 7.12
C PRO A 325 0.32 23.90 6.33
N GLU A 326 0.63 24.99 7.04
CA GLU A 326 1.05 26.28 6.48
C GLU A 326 0.17 26.88 5.37
N PHE A 327 -1.12 26.49 5.33
CA PHE A 327 -2.03 26.95 4.29
C PHE A 327 -2.04 28.47 4.15
N SER A 328 -2.28 29.19 5.25
CA SER A 328 -2.39 30.65 5.21
C SER A 328 -1.09 31.32 4.77
N LYS A 329 0.07 30.79 5.18
CA LYS A 329 1.37 31.40 4.90
C LYS A 329 1.76 31.23 3.43
N LEU A 330 1.59 30.01 2.90
CA LEU A 330 2.01 29.68 1.53
C LEU A 330 0.98 30.13 0.48
N PHE A 331 -0.32 29.99 0.77
CA PHE A 331 -1.36 30.38 -0.18
C PHE A 331 -1.49 31.91 -0.33
N PHE A 332 -1.40 32.64 0.78
CA PHE A 332 -1.40 34.11 0.81
C PHE A 332 0.01 34.70 0.90
N SER A 333 1.01 33.97 0.42
CA SER A 333 2.39 34.44 0.44
C SER A 333 2.49 35.79 -0.26
N SER A 334 3.18 36.72 0.38
CA SER A 334 3.47 38.05 -0.16
C SER A 334 4.93 38.17 -0.59
N SER A 335 5.65 37.04 -0.71
CA SER A 335 7.06 37.04 -1.12
C SER A 335 7.19 37.55 -2.55
N SER A 336 8.03 38.58 -2.76
CA SER A 336 8.19 39.23 -4.07
C SER A 336 8.78 38.31 -5.14
N GLU A 337 9.57 37.32 -4.74
CA GLU A 337 10.31 36.44 -5.65
C GLU A 337 9.62 35.08 -5.88
N ASN A 338 8.99 34.50 -4.85
CA ASN A 338 8.56 33.08 -4.86
C ASN A 338 7.06 32.86 -4.61
N CYS A 339 6.26 33.91 -4.45
CA CYS A 339 4.83 33.82 -4.11
C CYS A 339 4.04 32.90 -5.04
N ARG A 340 4.32 32.93 -6.36
CA ARG A 340 3.64 32.08 -7.35
C ARG A 340 3.93 30.60 -7.12
N GLU A 341 5.20 30.25 -6.91
CA GLU A 341 5.62 28.87 -6.68
C GLU A 341 5.10 28.33 -5.34
N GLU A 342 5.09 29.15 -4.30
CA GLU A 342 4.52 28.79 -2.98
C GLU A 342 3.01 28.52 -3.08
N ARG A 343 2.25 29.39 -3.78
CA ARG A 343 0.82 29.21 -4.00
C ARG A 343 0.54 27.98 -4.86
N ARG A 344 1.26 27.81 -5.96
CA ARG A 344 1.15 26.66 -6.87
C ARG A 344 1.43 25.35 -6.13
N TRP A 345 2.45 25.33 -5.27
CA TRP A 345 2.76 24.15 -4.46
C TRP A 345 1.61 23.78 -3.52
N MET A 346 1.00 24.76 -2.85
CA MET A 346 -0.17 24.53 -2.00
C MET A 346 -1.39 24.05 -2.78
N LEU A 347 -1.67 24.65 -3.95
CA LEU A 347 -2.78 24.23 -4.79
C LEU A 347 -2.61 22.78 -5.25
N ARG A 348 -1.40 22.38 -5.67
CA ARG A 348 -1.08 20.99 -6.01
C ARG A 348 -1.20 20.06 -4.81
N LEU A 349 -0.73 20.49 -3.64
CA LEU A 349 -0.90 19.73 -2.40
C LEU A 349 -2.39 19.47 -2.12
N ILE A 350 -3.25 20.47 -2.30
CA ILE A 350 -4.70 20.33 -2.09
C ILE A 350 -5.32 19.40 -3.11
N ASP A 351 -4.99 19.57 -4.40
CA ASP A 351 -5.53 18.76 -5.49
C ASP A 351 -5.24 17.26 -5.29
N ASP A 352 -3.98 16.92 -4.97
CA ASP A 352 -3.55 15.55 -4.72
C ASP A 352 -4.04 15.00 -3.37
N SER A 353 -4.43 15.87 -2.44
CA SER A 353 -4.90 15.48 -1.11
C SER A 353 -6.43 15.40 -0.99
N PHE A 354 -7.17 15.89 -1.98
CA PHE A 354 -8.62 16.00 -1.88
C PHE A 354 -9.31 14.71 -2.32
N LEU A 355 -9.67 13.84 -1.38
CA LEU A 355 -10.21 12.51 -1.69
C LEU A 355 -11.53 12.21 -0.98
N ASP A 356 -11.60 12.47 0.32
CA ASP A 356 -12.72 12.05 1.14
C ASP A 356 -13.52 13.22 1.72
N PHE A 357 -14.72 12.92 2.23
CA PHE A 357 -15.56 13.92 2.88
C PHE A 357 -14.88 14.54 4.12
N ASN A 358 -14.07 13.78 4.85
CA ASN A 358 -13.30 14.30 5.98
C ASN A 358 -12.27 15.34 5.52
N ASP A 359 -11.65 15.13 4.36
CA ASP A 359 -10.69 16.09 3.80
C ASP A 359 -11.40 17.40 3.41
N TYR A 360 -12.65 17.32 2.94
CA TYR A 360 -13.49 18.49 2.70
C TYR A 360 -13.81 19.26 3.99
N GLN A 361 -14.14 18.57 5.08
CA GLN A 361 -14.37 19.22 6.38
C GLN A 361 -13.12 19.95 6.87
N ILE A 362 -11.93 19.33 6.70
CA ILE A 362 -10.65 19.93 7.07
C ILE A 362 -10.39 21.19 6.23
N LEU A 363 -10.61 21.14 4.91
CA LEU A 363 -10.47 22.31 4.04
C LEU A 363 -11.47 23.42 4.41
N GLY A 364 -12.71 23.06 4.75
CA GLY A 364 -13.75 23.99 5.18
C GLY A 364 -13.42 24.71 6.50
N LYS A 365 -12.71 24.06 7.43
CA LYS A 365 -12.22 24.71 8.67
C LYS A 365 -11.17 25.80 8.37
N VAL A 366 -10.39 25.63 7.31
CA VAL A 366 -9.26 26.50 6.99
C VAL A 366 -9.64 27.64 6.02
N SER A 367 -10.65 27.43 5.17
CA SER A 367 -11.15 28.43 4.24
C SER A 367 -12.34 29.20 4.82
N PRO A 368 -12.20 30.49 5.21
CA PRO A 368 -13.37 31.29 5.57
C PRO A 368 -14.30 31.37 4.37
N SER A 369 -15.61 31.22 4.56
CA SER A 369 -16.64 31.24 3.50
C SER A 369 -16.56 32.44 2.53
N ARG A 370 -15.90 33.53 2.95
CA ARG A 370 -15.66 34.75 2.15
C ARG A 370 -14.44 34.68 1.20
N ARG A 371 -13.60 33.65 1.29
CA ARG A 371 -12.33 33.53 0.51
C ARG A 371 -12.31 32.35 -0.48
N LEU A 372 -13.39 31.56 -0.56
CA LEU A 372 -13.58 30.53 -1.58
C LEU A 372 -13.58 31.10 -3.03
N PRO A 373 -14.18 32.26 -3.33
CA PRO A 373 -14.17 32.80 -4.69
C PRO A 373 -12.77 33.19 -5.16
N THR A 374 -11.91 33.67 -4.26
CA THR A 374 -10.49 33.94 -4.56
C THR A 374 -9.70 32.66 -4.75
N PHE A 375 -10.00 31.62 -3.97
CA PHE A 375 -9.42 30.28 -4.16
C PHE A 375 -9.79 29.69 -5.53
N GLU A 376 -11.07 29.67 -5.89
CA GLU A 376 -11.54 29.19 -7.19
C GLU A 376 -10.93 29.99 -8.35
N ARG A 377 -10.88 31.32 -8.24
CA ARG A 377 -10.30 32.19 -9.28
C ARG A 377 -8.80 31.95 -9.49
N GLU A 378 -8.03 31.80 -8.42
CA GLU A 378 -6.58 31.53 -8.51
C GLU A 378 -6.30 30.10 -8.97
N TYR A 379 -7.08 29.12 -8.52
CA TYR A 379 -6.98 27.73 -8.98
C TYR A 379 -7.30 27.59 -10.48
N LEU A 380 -8.35 28.26 -10.96
CA LEU A 380 -8.69 28.27 -12.39
C LEU A 380 -7.62 28.97 -13.24
N LYS A 381 -6.98 30.03 -12.73
CA LYS A 381 -5.84 30.67 -13.42
C LYS A 381 -4.64 29.73 -13.55
N GLU A 382 -4.27 29.02 -12.49
CA GLU A 382 -3.14 28.08 -12.53
C GLU A 382 -3.41 26.91 -13.51
N ILE A 383 -4.62 26.37 -13.53
CA ILE A 383 -4.99 25.32 -14.51
C ILE A 383 -4.93 25.85 -15.95
N SER A 384 -5.35 27.09 -16.15
CA SER A 384 -5.24 27.75 -17.46
C SER A 384 -3.78 27.87 -17.89
N ILE A 385 -2.87 28.22 -16.97
CA ILE A 385 -1.43 28.32 -17.22
C ILE A 385 -0.82 26.95 -17.52
N ASP A 386 -1.12 25.92 -16.72
CA ASP A 386 -0.60 24.55 -16.91
C ASP A 386 -1.10 23.92 -18.23
N LEU A 387 -2.32 24.27 -18.69
CA LEU A 387 -2.86 23.87 -20.00
C LEU A 387 -2.16 24.59 -21.16
N ILE A 388 -1.76 25.86 -20.98
CA ILE A 388 -1.08 26.68 -21.99
C ILE A 388 0.41 26.32 -22.11
N GLU A 389 1.08 26.01 -21.00
CA GLU A 389 2.51 25.67 -20.96
C GLU A 389 2.82 24.26 -21.48
N GLY A 390 1.83 23.47 -21.87
CA GLY A 390 2.04 22.21 -22.58
C GLY A 390 2.82 21.15 -21.78
N ASN A 391 2.79 21.21 -20.44
CA ASN A 391 3.35 20.19 -19.55
C ASN A 391 2.51 18.90 -19.66
N LYS A 392 2.68 18.17 -20.76
CA LYS A 392 2.01 16.89 -21.07
C LYS A 392 2.51 15.71 -20.23
N ASP A 393 3.55 15.90 -19.43
CA ASP A 393 4.23 14.80 -18.74
C ASP A 393 3.46 14.22 -17.55
N PHE A 394 2.36 14.84 -17.09
CA PHE A 394 1.72 14.43 -15.83
C PHE A 394 0.18 14.43 -15.79
N TYR A 395 -0.54 14.68 -16.89
CA TYR A 395 -2.00 14.84 -16.86
C TYR A 395 -2.78 13.82 -17.70
N THR A 396 -3.74 13.13 -17.06
CA THR A 396 -4.90 12.55 -17.76
C THR A 396 -6.10 13.50 -17.60
N PRO A 397 -6.67 14.03 -18.70
CA PRO A 397 -7.73 15.05 -18.67
C PRO A 397 -9.05 14.64 -17.97
N SER A 398 -9.25 13.35 -17.71
CA SER A 398 -10.52 12.78 -17.24
C SER A 398 -10.77 12.94 -15.74
N VAL A 399 -9.73 13.06 -14.91
CA VAL A 399 -9.89 13.24 -13.45
C VAL A 399 -10.26 14.68 -13.10
N ILE A 400 -9.75 15.63 -13.91
CA ILE A 400 -10.05 17.05 -13.85
C ILE A 400 -11.55 17.25 -14.14
N LEU A 401 -12.07 16.91 -15.32
CA LEU A 401 -13.50 17.18 -15.61
C LEU A 401 -14.51 16.53 -14.63
N HIS A 402 -14.24 15.33 -14.10
CA HIS A 402 -15.17 14.68 -13.18
C HIS A 402 -15.10 15.25 -11.75
N ASN A 403 -13.91 15.61 -11.25
CA ASN A 403 -13.80 16.28 -9.94
C ASN A 403 -14.16 17.78 -10.01
N HIS A 404 -13.94 18.44 -11.15
CA HIS A 404 -14.24 19.86 -11.37
C HIS A 404 -15.73 20.16 -11.39
N ILE A 405 -16.53 19.31 -12.05
CA ILE A 405 -18.00 19.40 -11.97
C ILE A 405 -18.42 19.13 -10.53
N THR A 406 -17.78 18.17 -9.84
CA THR A 406 -18.17 17.78 -8.49
C THR A 406 -17.79 18.80 -7.41
N ILE A 407 -16.68 19.51 -7.53
CA ILE A 407 -16.25 20.54 -6.56
C ILE A 407 -17.05 21.82 -6.77
N GLY A 408 -17.12 22.34 -8.01
CA GLY A 408 -17.93 23.53 -8.31
C GLY A 408 -19.43 23.31 -8.09
N SER A 409 -19.98 22.16 -8.51
CA SER A 409 -21.42 21.87 -8.34
C SER A 409 -21.78 21.46 -6.91
N LYS A 410 -20.88 20.84 -6.12
CA LYS A 410 -21.17 20.58 -4.70
C LYS A 410 -21.03 21.82 -3.84
N ILE A 411 -20.10 22.73 -4.17
CA ILE A 411 -20.01 24.04 -3.52
C ILE A 411 -21.28 24.86 -3.82
N GLN A 412 -21.78 24.86 -5.06
CA GLN A 412 -23.05 25.50 -5.41
C GLN A 412 -24.30 24.82 -4.82
N ASN A 413 -24.38 23.48 -4.82
CA ASN A 413 -25.56 22.77 -4.32
C ASN A 413 -25.70 22.82 -2.79
N TRP A 414 -24.63 23.04 -2.04
CA TRP A 414 -24.68 23.23 -0.58
C TRP A 414 -24.89 24.69 -0.14
N LEU A 415 -24.58 25.67 -1.00
CA LEU A 415 -24.94 27.08 -0.79
C LEU A 415 -26.47 27.30 -0.74
N LEU A 416 -27.26 26.35 -1.25
CA LEU A 416 -28.73 26.38 -1.24
C LEU A 416 -29.37 25.66 -0.04
N ILE A 417 -28.59 25.06 0.86
CA ILE A 417 -29.13 24.45 2.09
C ILE A 417 -29.16 25.55 3.17
N PRO A 418 -30.34 26.01 3.62
CA PRO A 418 -30.42 27.05 4.63
C PRO A 418 -29.77 26.55 5.92
N PHE A 419 -28.84 27.36 6.44
CA PHE A 419 -28.20 27.19 7.73
C PHE A 419 -29.27 27.06 8.82
N ASN A 420 -29.48 25.86 9.38
CA ASN A 420 -30.41 25.66 10.49
C ASN A 420 -29.65 25.87 11.81
N PRO A 421 -29.88 26.96 12.56
CA PRO A 421 -29.02 27.41 13.66
C PRO A 421 -29.28 26.64 14.97
N ARG A 422 -29.62 25.35 14.92
CA ARG A 422 -30.00 24.57 16.12
C ARG A 422 -28.91 23.73 16.75
N TYR A 423 -27.67 23.84 16.29
CA TYR A 423 -26.53 23.18 16.95
C TYR A 423 -25.40 24.18 17.21
N SER A 424 -25.71 25.16 18.05
CA SER A 424 -24.72 25.86 18.87
C SER A 424 -25.02 25.56 20.33
N LEU A 425 -23.99 25.07 21.03
CA LEU A 425 -23.88 24.88 22.50
C LEU A 425 -24.46 23.59 23.07
N SER A 426 -23.56 22.65 23.35
CA SER A 426 -23.34 22.08 24.69
C SER A 426 -21.92 21.52 24.78
#